data_AF-A0A4Y2CEG3-F1
#
_entry.id   AF-A0A4Y2CEG3-F1
#
_cell.length_a   1.000
_cell.length_b   1.000
_cell.length_c   1.000
_cell.angle_alpha   90.00
_cell.angle_beta   90.00
_cell.angle_gamma   90.00
#
_symmetry.space_group_name_H-M   'P 1'
#
loop_
_entity.id
_entity.type
_entity.pdbx_description
1 polymer ?
#
loop_
_entity_poly.entity_id
_entity_poly.type
_entity_poly.pdbx_seq_one_letter_code
_entity_poly.pdbx_strand_id
1 'polypeptide(L)'
;MQQDNSEQVILDPKEIARTYIRTWFFLDLLSSIPFDYIFLIFNQGYGDNYQLLHAGRALRILRFAKMLSLLRLLRLSRLVRYVSQWEEVYVSMPFLSLSLARALTHAPLPHTGAIDTL
;
A
#
# COMPACT_ATOMS: atom_id res chain seq x y z
N MET A 1 -1.39 13.87 30.29
CA MET A 1 -0.97 12.69 29.52
C MET A 1 -2.06 12.41 28.50
N GLN A 2 -1.93 12.95 27.29
CA GLN A 2 -2.89 12.72 26.21
C GLN A 2 -2.54 11.39 25.57
N GLN A 3 -3.40 10.38 25.81
CA GLN A 3 -3.30 9.10 25.13
C GLN A 3 -3.48 9.34 23.64
N ASP A 4 -2.47 8.88 22.92
CA ASP A 4 -2.41 8.77 21.47
C ASP A 4 -3.61 7.95 20.99
N ASN A 5 -4.60 8.62 20.41
CA ASN A 5 -5.80 8.00 19.83
C ASN A 5 -5.53 7.55 18.38
N SER A 6 -4.31 7.05 18.13
CA SER A 6 -3.80 6.67 16.81
C SER A 6 -4.15 5.23 16.41
N GLU A 7 -4.86 4.49 17.27
CA GLU A 7 -5.12 3.06 17.09
C GLU A 7 -6.57 2.71 16.72
N GLN A 8 -7.44 3.70 16.44
CA GLN A 8 -8.79 3.40 15.97
C GLN A 8 -8.76 3.08 14.47
N VAL A 9 -8.56 1.81 14.15
CA VAL A 9 -8.67 1.28 12.78
C VAL A 9 -10.13 1.37 12.36
N ILE A 10 -10.45 2.38 11.55
CA ILE A 10 -11.77 2.55 10.96
C ILE A 10 -11.98 1.41 9.96
N LEU A 11 -12.95 0.55 10.23
CA LEU A 11 -13.33 -0.58 9.36
C LEU A 11 -14.58 -0.27 8.52
N ASP A 12 -15.21 0.90 8.70
CA ASP A 12 -16.38 1.27 7.90
C ASP A 12 -15.96 1.66 6.47
N PRO A 13 -16.33 0.87 5.44
CA PRO A 13 -15.94 1.14 4.06
C PRO A 13 -16.45 2.50 3.56
N LYS A 14 -17.55 3.03 4.09
CA LYS A 14 -18.11 4.33 3.66
C LYS A 14 -17.25 5.50 4.14
N GLU A 15 -16.72 5.43 5.35
CA GLU A 15 -15.87 6.47 5.92
C GLU A 15 -14.50 6.50 5.26
N ILE A 16 -13.93 5.31 5.00
CA ILE A 16 -12.67 5.15 4.25
C ILE A 16 -12.84 5.69 2.82
N ALA A 17 -13.92 5.33 2.13
CA ALA A 17 -14.18 5.79 0.77
C ALA A 17 -14.31 7.32 0.70
N ARG A 18 -15.03 7.95 1.63
CA ARG A 18 -15.17 9.42 1.69
C ARG A 18 -13.82 10.10 1.90
N THR A 19 -13.03 9.60 2.83
CA THR A 19 -11.70 10.16 3.14
C THR A 19 -10.73 9.95 1.97
N TYR A 20 -10.76 8.79 1.32
CA TYR A 20 -9.95 8.50 0.14
C TYR A 20 -10.35 9.38 -1.06
N ILE A 21 -11.65 9.52 -1.35
CA ILE A 21 -12.17 10.35 -2.44
C ILE A 21 -11.80 11.83 -2.25
N ARG A 22 -11.93 12.36 -1.02
CA ARG A 22 -11.63 13.76 -0.72
C ARG A 22 -10.14 14.10 -0.81
N THR A 23 -9.27 13.15 -0.48
CA THR A 23 -7.84 13.48 -0.24
C THR A 23 -6.94 12.99 -1.36
N TRP A 24 -7.16 11.77 -1.86
CA TRP A 24 -6.15 11.06 -2.66
C TRP A 24 -6.67 10.50 -3.98
N PHE A 25 -7.97 10.28 -4.12
CA PHE A 25 -8.58 9.73 -5.33
C PHE A 25 -8.24 10.55 -6.58
N PHE A 26 -8.36 11.88 -6.54
CA PHE A 26 -8.02 12.70 -7.71
C PHE A 26 -6.55 12.60 -8.08
N LEU A 27 -5.65 12.57 -7.08
CA LEU A 27 -4.24 12.34 -7.32
C LEU A 27 -3.99 10.96 -7.94
N ASP A 28 -4.74 9.93 -7.50
CA ASP A 28 -4.64 8.53 -7.94
C ASP A 28 -5.33 8.25 -9.31
N LEU A 29 -6.31 9.07 -9.67
CA LEU A 29 -7.01 9.08 -10.95
C LEU A 29 -6.19 9.84 -12.00
N LEU A 30 -5.70 11.05 -11.66
CA LEU A 30 -4.99 11.90 -12.61
C LEU A 30 -3.76 11.16 -13.16
N SER A 31 -2.92 10.58 -12.31
CA SER A 31 -1.73 9.87 -12.80
C SER A 31 -1.98 8.48 -13.42
N SER A 32 -3.21 7.95 -13.41
CA SER A 32 -3.56 6.74 -14.19
C SER A 32 -4.15 7.09 -15.56
N ILE A 33 -4.45 8.35 -15.82
CA ILE A 33 -4.92 8.83 -17.14
C ILE A 33 -3.71 9.05 -18.07
N PRO A 34 -3.70 8.44 -19.27
CA PRO A 34 -2.59 8.57 -20.21
C PRO A 34 -2.77 9.87 -21.02
N PHE A 35 -2.51 11.01 -20.39
CA PHE A 35 -2.79 12.35 -20.94
C PHE A 35 -2.10 12.69 -22.26
N ASP A 36 -0.96 12.06 -22.57
CA ASP A 36 -0.31 12.21 -23.88
C ASP A 36 -1.28 11.83 -25.03
N TYR A 37 -2.09 10.79 -24.84
CA TYR A 37 -3.04 10.34 -25.85
C TYR A 37 -4.23 11.28 -25.96
N ILE A 38 -4.70 11.84 -24.83
CA ILE A 38 -5.75 12.85 -24.83
C ILE A 38 -5.28 14.06 -25.63
N PHE A 39 -4.05 14.54 -25.39
CA PHE A 39 -3.49 15.66 -26.13
C PHE A 39 -3.38 15.38 -27.64
N LEU A 40 -2.93 14.18 -28.02
CA LEU A 40 -2.80 13.76 -29.42
C LEU A 40 -4.15 13.80 -30.16
N ILE A 41 -5.22 13.33 -29.51
CA ILE A 41 -6.58 13.31 -30.08
C ILE A 41 -7.17 14.73 -30.17
N PHE A 42 -6.96 15.56 -29.15
CA PHE A 42 -7.50 16.93 -29.12
C PHE A 42 -6.80 17.88 -30.11
N ASN A 43 -5.50 17.73 -30.34
CA ASN A 43 -4.75 18.57 -31.29
C ASN A 43 -5.12 18.31 -32.76
N GLN A 44 -5.64 17.13 -33.10
CA GLN A 44 -6.06 16.84 -34.49
C GLN A 44 -7.37 17.54 -34.88
N GLY A 45 -8.16 18.04 -33.91
CA GLY A 45 -9.53 18.48 -34.17
C GLY A 45 -9.79 19.99 -34.12
N TYR A 46 -8.83 20.83 -33.74
CA TYR A 46 -9.11 22.23 -33.42
C TYR A 46 -8.12 23.21 -34.06
N GLY A 47 -8.66 24.19 -34.79
CA GLY A 47 -7.93 25.16 -35.60
C GLY A 47 -6.79 25.90 -34.88
N ASP A 48 -5.65 25.96 -35.57
CA ASP A 48 -4.28 26.09 -35.07
C ASP A 48 -3.91 27.32 -34.22
N ASN A 49 -4.73 28.37 -34.11
CA ASN A 49 -4.20 29.68 -33.67
C ASN A 49 -4.35 29.97 -32.16
N TYR A 50 -5.41 29.49 -31.51
CA TYR A 50 -5.64 29.71 -30.07
C TYR A 50 -5.18 28.54 -29.21
N GLN A 51 -5.05 27.34 -29.79
CA GLN A 51 -4.67 26.15 -29.05
C GLN A 51 -3.17 25.99 -28.84
N LEU A 52 -2.30 26.42 -29.76
CA LEU A 52 -0.85 26.29 -29.57
C LEU A 52 -0.35 26.99 -28.29
N LEU A 53 -0.91 28.15 -27.96
CA LEU A 53 -0.57 28.92 -26.74
C LEU A 53 -1.06 28.21 -25.46
N HIS A 54 -2.19 27.50 -25.51
CA HIS A 54 -2.71 26.72 -24.38
C HIS A 54 -2.11 25.32 -24.29
N ALA A 55 -1.79 24.71 -25.42
CA ALA A 55 -1.10 23.43 -25.55
C ALA A 55 0.27 23.49 -24.86
N GLY A 56 1.04 24.56 -25.06
CA GLY A 56 2.31 24.75 -24.35
C GLY A 56 2.16 24.86 -22.82
N ARG A 57 1.07 25.48 -22.34
CA ARG A 57 0.74 25.56 -20.90
C ARG A 57 0.23 24.21 -20.36
N ALA A 58 -0.62 23.52 -21.11
CA ALA A 58 -1.16 22.22 -20.77
C ALA A 58 -0.06 21.16 -20.72
N LEU A 59 0.82 21.07 -21.73
CA LEU A 59 2.00 20.19 -21.72
C LEU A 59 2.90 20.43 -20.50
N ARG A 60 3.06 21.69 -20.09
CA ARG A 60 3.83 22.03 -18.89
C ARG A 60 3.15 21.50 -17.62
N ILE A 61 1.84 21.66 -17.49
CA ILE A 61 1.05 21.11 -16.38
C ILE A 61 1.06 19.58 -16.39
N LEU A 62 0.95 18.95 -17.56
CA LEU A 62 1.05 17.49 -17.73
C LEU A 62 2.41 16.96 -17.30
N ARG A 63 3.49 17.66 -17.64
CA ARG A 63 4.84 17.32 -17.18
C ARG A 63 4.95 17.36 -15.66
N PHE A 64 4.35 18.36 -15.00
CA PHE A 64 4.26 18.41 -13.55
C PHE A 64 3.36 17.32 -12.97
N ALA A 65 2.24 16.99 -13.60
CA ALA A 65 1.38 15.88 -13.20
C ALA A 65 2.10 14.52 -13.28
N LYS A 66 2.98 14.33 -14.29
CA LYS A 66 3.87 13.17 -14.39
C LYS A 66 4.91 13.14 -13.26
N MET A 67 5.37 14.29 -12.75
CA MET A 67 6.19 14.32 -11.54
C MET A 67 5.37 14.01 -10.28
N LEU A 68 4.12 14.45 -10.20
CA LEU A 68 3.21 14.07 -9.10
C LEU A 68 2.92 12.55 -9.10
N SER A 69 3.00 11.87 -10.24
CA SER A 69 2.95 10.40 -10.28
C SER A 69 4.11 9.76 -9.51
N LEU A 70 5.29 10.41 -9.47
CA LEU A 70 6.42 9.97 -8.65
C LEU A 70 6.15 10.14 -7.16
N LEU A 71 5.30 11.08 -6.73
CA LEU A 71 4.88 11.15 -5.33
C LEU A 71 4.07 9.92 -4.91
N ARG A 72 3.50 9.14 -5.85
CA ARG A 72 2.97 7.81 -5.53
C ARG A 72 4.06 6.82 -5.15
N LEU A 73 5.31 7.00 -5.60
CA LEU A 73 6.46 6.19 -5.13
C LEU A 73 6.75 6.43 -3.64
N LEU A 74 6.49 7.64 -3.11
CA LEU A 74 6.55 7.87 -1.67
C LEU A 74 5.52 7.02 -0.91
N ARG A 75 4.38 6.67 -1.52
CA ARG A 75 3.43 5.69 -0.94
C ARG A 75 3.94 4.26 -1.10
N LEU A 76 4.69 3.97 -2.15
CA LEU A 76 5.39 2.69 -2.32
C LEU A 76 6.35 2.44 -1.14
N SER A 77 6.93 3.47 -0.52
CA SER A 77 7.71 3.29 0.72
C SER A 77 6.88 2.67 1.86
N ARG A 78 5.58 3.00 1.96
CA ARG A 78 4.68 2.37 2.93
C ARG A 78 4.39 0.92 2.54
N LEU A 79 4.21 0.64 1.25
CA LEU A 79 4.04 -0.73 0.75
C LEU A 79 5.28 -1.58 0.98
N VAL A 80 6.48 -1.03 0.74
CA VAL A 80 7.77 -1.67 1.03
C VAL A 80 7.89 -1.97 2.51
N ARG A 81 7.46 -1.07 3.40
CA ARG A 81 7.42 -1.34 4.85
C ARG A 81 6.43 -2.45 5.20
N TYR A 82 5.26 -2.49 4.58
CA TYR A 82 4.31 -3.59 4.75
C TYR A 82 4.93 -4.92 4.29
N VAL A 83 5.50 -4.97 3.08
CA VAL A 83 6.17 -6.17 2.54
C VAL A 83 7.35 -6.59 3.41
N SER A 84 8.14 -5.65 3.92
CA SER A 84 9.26 -5.93 4.82
C SER A 84 8.79 -6.53 6.15
N GLN A 85 7.65 -6.10 6.70
CA GLN A 85 7.03 -6.78 7.84
C GLN A 85 6.59 -8.21 7.50
N TRP A 86 6.05 -8.43 6.29
CA TRP A 86 5.74 -9.79 5.85
C TRP A 86 6.98 -10.66 5.75
N GLU A 87 8.10 -10.15 5.23
CA GLU A 87 9.37 -10.86 5.19
C GLU A 87 9.87 -11.21 6.60
N GLU A 88 9.79 -10.30 7.57
CA GLU A 88 10.20 -10.58 8.94
C GLU A 88 9.35 -11.70 9.58
N VAL A 89 8.05 -11.73 9.32
CA VAL A 89 7.16 -12.83 9.74
C VAL A 89 7.53 -14.13 9.02
N TYR A 90 7.80 -14.09 7.72
CA TYR A 90 8.20 -15.27 6.96
C TYR A 90 9.57 -15.83 7.38
N VAL A 91 10.52 -14.97 7.76
CA VAL A 91 11.86 -15.36 8.21
C VAL A 91 11.85 -15.87 9.65
N SER A 92 10.97 -15.35 10.52
CA SER A 92 10.86 -15.78 11.92
C SER A 92 10.02 -17.05 12.13
N MET A 93 9.06 -17.32 11.24
CA MET A 93 8.18 -18.50 11.30
C MET A 93 8.92 -19.86 11.33
N PRO A 94 9.93 -20.12 10.48
CA PRO A 94 10.70 -21.36 10.52
C PRO A 94 11.40 -21.58 11.87
N PHE A 95 11.97 -20.51 12.45
CA PHE A 95 12.66 -20.58 13.74
C PHE A 95 11.70 -20.90 14.89
N LEU A 96 10.53 -20.28 14.92
CA LEU A 96 9.47 -20.57 15.90
C LEU A 96 8.96 -22.01 15.77
N SER A 97 8.74 -22.49 14.55
CA SER A 97 8.30 -23.87 14.31
C SER A 97 9.34 -24.90 14.75
N LEU A 98 10.64 -24.63 14.52
CA LEU A 98 11.75 -25.48 14.93
C LEU A 98 11.94 -25.47 16.45
N SER A 99 11.78 -24.30 17.08
CA SER A 99 11.81 -24.14 18.54
C SER A 99 10.69 -24.93 19.21
N LEU A 100 9.46 -24.84 18.68
CA LEU A 100 8.32 -25.59 19.17
C LEU A 100 8.47 -27.10 18.95
N ALA A 101 8.93 -27.52 17.77
CA ALA A 101 9.21 -28.94 17.49
C ALA A 101 10.26 -29.51 18.46
N ARG A 102 11.34 -28.75 18.73
CA ARG A 102 12.35 -29.13 19.73
C ARG A 102 11.76 -29.21 21.14
N ALA A 103 10.95 -28.24 21.54
CA ALA A 103 10.30 -28.22 22.84
C ALA A 103 9.35 -29.42 23.03
N LEU A 104 8.63 -29.83 21.98
CA LEU A 104 7.76 -31.01 21.99
C LEU A 104 8.55 -32.32 22.01
N THR A 105 9.69 -32.39 21.31
CA THR A 105 10.56 -33.59 21.34
C THR A 105 11.35 -33.75 22.64
N HIS A 106 11.64 -32.66 23.34
CA HIS A 106 12.30 -32.66 24.64
C HIS A 106 11.33 -32.61 25.82
N ALA A 107 10.02 -32.58 25.58
CA ALA A 107 9.03 -32.67 26.64
C ALA A 107 9.18 -34.04 27.31
N PRO A 108 9.47 -34.10 28.62
CA PRO A 108 9.55 -35.36 29.34
C PRO A 108 8.17 -36.03 29.24
N LEU A 109 8.14 -37.24 28.68
CA LEU A 109 6.93 -38.06 28.65
C LEU A 109 6.40 -38.16 30.08
N PRO A 110 5.09 -37.94 30.31
CA PRO A 110 4.50 -38.12 31.62
C PRO A 110 4.79 -39.56 32.04
N HIS A 111 5.62 -39.70 33.07
CA HIS A 111 6.02 -40.98 33.61
C HIS A 111 4.72 -41.69 34.03
N THR A 112 4.34 -42.71 33.29
CA THR A 112 3.28 -43.64 33.66
C THR A 112 3.74 -44.36 34.93
N GLY A 113 3.45 -43.76 36.07
CA GLY A 113 3.64 -44.34 37.38
C GLY A 113 2.35 -44.17 38.16
N ALA A 114 1.39 -45.07 37.96
CA ALA A 114 0.30 -45.35 38.92
C ALA A 114 -0.66 -46.43 38.39
N ILE A 115 -0.19 -47.60 37.95
CA ILE A 115 -1.01 -48.82 38.02
C ILE A 115 -0.04 -49.98 38.23
N ASP A 116 0.32 -50.24 39.48
CA ASP A 116 0.81 -51.53 39.99
C ASP A 116 0.76 -51.45 41.52
N THR A 117 -0.48 -51.36 42.02
CA THR A 117 -0.84 -51.81 43.37
C THR A 117 -1.74 -53.01 43.18
N LEU A 118 -1.15 -54.21 43.21
CA LEU A 118 -1.67 -55.47 43.78
C LEU A 118 -0.65 -56.59 43.56
#